data_AF-A0A932UEA8-F1
#
_entry.id   AF-A0A932UEA8-F1
#
_cell.length_a   1.000
_cell.length_b   1.000
_cell.length_c   1.000
_cell.angle_alpha   90.00
_cell.angle_beta   90.00
_cell.angle_gamma   90.00
#
_symmetry.space_group_name_H-M   'P 1'
#
loop_
_entity.id
_entity.type
_entity.pdbx_description
1 polymer ?
#
loop_
_entity_poly.entity_id
_entity_poly.type
_entity_poly.pdbx_seq_one_letter_code
_entity_poly.pdbx_strand_id
1 'polypeptide(L)' 'AALDSVLGAARAEMEATYDNEIFLSGLITNMLLVGLLTFLGDRLGVELHFAAIVAFGVRLFNNAAIIRRRLLRHRR' A
#
# COMPACT_ATOMS: atom_id res chain seq x y z
N ALA A 1 -3.89 1.93 3.24
CA ALA A 1 -2.77 2.89 3.12
C ALA A 1 -1.60 2.50 4.01
N ALA A 2 -1.71 2.57 5.34
CA ALA A 2 -0.56 2.31 6.21
C ALA A 2 -0.01 0.88 6.07
N LEU A 3 -0.88 -0.13 6.10
CA LEU A 3 -0.49 -1.53 5.95
C LEU A 3 0.14 -1.86 4.59
N ASP A 4 -0.40 -1.33 3.48
CA ASP A 4 0.19 -1.59 2.15
C ASP A 4 1.54 -0.92 1.97
N SER A 5 1.74 0.29 2.52
CA SER A 5 3.04 0.95 2.55
C SER A 5 4.07 0.16 3.39
N VAL A 6 3.69 -0.35 4.57
CA VAL A 6 4.59 -1.17 5.40
C VAL A 6 4.97 -2.48 4.70
N LEU A 7 4.03 -3.16 4.04
CA LEU A 7 4.35 -4.34 3.23
C LEU A 7 5.20 -3.97 2.01
N GLY A 8 5.01 -2.79 1.42
CA GLY A 8 5.86 -2.27 0.35
C GLY A 8 7.31 -2.05 0.81
N ALA A 9 7.50 -1.46 1.98
CA ALA A 9 8.81 -1.29 2.61
C ALA A 9 9.49 -2.64 2.90
N ALA A 10 8.77 -3.56 3.54
CA ALA A 10 9.26 -4.90 3.82
C ALA A 10 9.69 -5.62 2.54
N ARG A 11 8.93 -5.48 1.45
CA ARG A 11 9.33 -5.98 0.13
C ARG A 11 10.62 -5.31 -0.33
N ALA A 12 10.68 -3.99 -0.39
CA ALA A 12 11.83 -3.24 -0.92
C ALA A 12 13.14 -3.56 -0.16
N GLU A 13 13.05 -3.75 1.15
CA GLU A 13 14.17 -4.22 1.99
C GLU A 13 14.68 -5.58 1.52
N MET A 14 13.76 -6.53 1.26
CA MET A 14 14.12 -7.85 0.70
C MET A 14 14.62 -7.80 -0.75
N GLU A 15 14.37 -6.72 -1.48
CA GLU A 15 14.92 -6.50 -2.84
C GLU A 15 16.24 -5.73 -2.83
N ALA A 16 16.73 -5.31 -1.65
CA ALA A 16 17.88 -4.41 -1.47
C ALA A 16 17.72 -3.08 -2.23
N THR A 17 16.48 -2.65 -2.42
CA THR A 17 16.11 -1.38 -3.08
C THR A 17 15.33 -0.48 -2.13
N TYR A 18 15.45 -0.69 -0.82
CA TYR A 18 14.78 0.15 0.16
C TYR A 18 15.37 1.55 0.15
N ASP A 19 14.48 2.53 0.05
CA ASP A 19 14.80 3.94 0.16
C ASP A 19 13.78 4.57 1.09
N ASN A 20 14.29 5.19 2.16
CA ASN A 20 13.48 5.77 3.21
C ASN A 20 12.70 7.00 2.73
N GLU A 21 13.26 7.80 1.81
CA GLU A 21 12.57 8.96 1.24
C GLU A 21 11.40 8.50 0.35
N ILE A 22 11.61 7.46 -0.47
CA ILE A 22 10.56 6.87 -1.31
C ILE A 22 9.46 6.25 -0.45
N PHE A 23 9.83 5.55 0.64
CA PHE A 23 8.85 4.99 1.56
C PHE A 23 8.01 6.08 2.24
N LEU A 24 8.67 7.10 2.81
CA LEU A 24 7.99 8.13 3.60
C LEU A 24 7.10 9.01 2.72
N SER A 25 7.60 9.41 1.54
CA SER A 25 6.80 10.14 0.55
C SER A 25 5.59 9.31 0.09
N GLY A 26 5.80 8.04 -0.26
CA GLY A 26 4.71 7.15 -0.66
C GLY A 26 3.68 6.93 0.44
N LEU A 27 4.10 6.75 1.69
CA LEU A 27 3.21 6.56 2.84
C LEU A 27 2.33 7.80 3.07
N ILE A 28 2.92 8.98 3.11
CA ILE A 28 2.21 10.23 3.37
C ILE A 28 1.26 10.54 2.21
N THR A 29 1.72 10.49 0.96
CA THR A 29 0.88 10.74 -0.21
C THR A 29 -0.28 9.75 -0.29
N ASN A 30 -0.07 8.47 -0.03
CA ASN A 30 -1.13 7.46 -0.03
C ASN A 30 -2.16 7.70 1.09
N MET A 31 -1.74 8.09 2.29
CA MET A 31 -2.68 8.44 3.37
C MET A 31 -3.50 9.69 3.02
N LEU A 32 -2.85 10.73 2.49
CA LEU A 32 -3.53 11.95 2.07
C LEU A 32 -4.55 11.66 0.96
N LEU A 33 -4.21 10.82 -0.02
CA LEU A 33 -5.12 10.42 -1.08
C LEU A 33 -6.35 9.67 -0.55
N VAL A 34 -6.19 8.77 0.43
CA VAL A 34 -7.35 8.15 1.09
C VAL A 34 -8.20 9.20 1.78
N GLY A 35 -7.58 10.05 2.59
CA GLY A 35 -8.30 11.09 3.34
C GLY A 35 -9.09 12.00 2.42
N LEU A 36 -8.49 12.42 1.30
CA LEU A 36 -9.14 13.24 0.27
C LEU A 36 -10.29 12.49 -0.41
N LEU A 37 -10.09 11.22 -0.80
CA LEU A 37 -11.15 10.42 -1.43
C LEU A 37 -12.33 10.17 -0.50
N THR A 38 -12.07 9.87 0.77
CA THR A 38 -13.12 9.75 1.79
C THR A 38 -13.87 11.06 1.97
N PHE A 39 -13.15 12.18 2.12
CA PHE A 39 -13.75 13.51 2.25
C PHE A 39 -14.62 13.89 1.04
N LEU A 40 -14.14 13.61 -0.18
CA LEU A 40 -14.90 13.84 -1.41
C LEU A 40 -16.12 12.92 -1.49
N GLY A 41 -16.01 11.66 -1.06
CA GLY A 41 -17.13 10.71 -1.01
C GLY A 41 -18.24 11.21 -0.10
N ASP A 42 -17.87 11.64 1.10
CA ASP A 42 -18.79 12.22 2.09
C ASP A 42 -19.48 13.47 1.52
N ARG A 43 -18.76 14.33 0.81
CA ARG A 43 -19.31 15.58 0.25
C ARG A 43 -20.23 15.35 -0.95
N LEU A 44 -19.98 14.31 -1.74
CA LEU A 44 -20.75 13.94 -2.93
C LEU A 44 -21.92 13.00 -2.59
N GLY A 45 -22.02 12.51 -1.35
CA GLY A 45 -23.05 11.55 -0.93
C GLY A 45 -22.88 10.16 -1.54
N VAL A 46 -21.65 9.78 -1.92
CA VAL A 46 -21.31 8.48 -2.52
C VAL A 46 -20.34 7.71 -1.64
N GLU A 47 -20.53 6.40 -1.56
CA GLU A 47 -19.73 5.49 -0.75
C GLU A 47 -18.38 5.15 -1.40
N LEU A 48 -17.53 6.16 -1.61
CA LEU A 48 -16.19 6.00 -2.21
C LEU A 48 -15.22 5.18 -1.35
N HIS A 49 -15.56 4.92 -0.08
CA HIS A 49 -14.76 4.12 0.82
C HIS A 49 -14.55 2.69 0.28
N PHE A 50 -15.53 2.08 -0.40
CA PHE A 50 -15.36 0.77 -1.03
C PHE A 50 -14.34 0.78 -2.17
N ALA A 51 -14.36 1.81 -3.01
CA ALA A 51 -13.39 1.98 -4.09
C ALA A 51 -11.96 2.12 -3.53
N ALA A 52 -11.80 2.90 -2.46
CA ALA A 52 -10.53 3.00 -1.75
C ALA A 52 -10.12 1.63 -1.18
N ILE A 53 -10.99 0.93 -0.44
CA ILE A 53 -10.68 -0.39 0.13
C ILE A 53 -10.23 -1.38 -0.96
N VAL A 54 -10.90 -1.42 -2.10
CA VAL A 54 -10.52 -2.29 -3.22
C VAL A 54 -9.16 -1.90 -3.79
N ALA A 55 -8.94 -0.63 -4.12
CA ALA A 55 -7.68 -0.16 -4.71
C ALA A 55 -6.47 -0.40 -3.80
N PHE A 56 -6.62 -0.10 -2.50
CA PHE A 56 -5.60 -0.35 -1.49
C PHE A 56 -5.43 -1.85 -1.19
N GLY A 57 -6.54 -2.60 -1.18
CA GLY A 57 -6.54 -4.05 -0.97
C GLY A 57 -5.76 -4.79 -2.06
N VAL A 58 -5.97 -4.44 -3.34
CA VAL A 58 -5.20 -5.04 -4.45
C VAL A 58 -3.70 -4.81 -4.26
N ARG A 59 -3.27 -3.61 -3.87
CA ARG A 59 -1.85 -3.32 -3.60
C ARG A 59 -1.31 -4.10 -2.41
N LEU A 60 -2.09 -4.18 -1.32
CA LEU A 60 -1.74 -4.95 -0.13
C LEU A 60 -1.51 -6.42 -0.47
N PHE A 61 -2.45 -7.06 -1.17
CA PHE A 61 -2.33 -8.46 -1.57
C PHE A 61 -1.18 -8.69 -2.55
N ASN A 62 -0.91 -7.74 -3.45
CA ASN A 62 0.23 -7.85 -4.36
C ASN A 62 1.57 -7.81 -3.63
N ASN A 63 1.77 -6.87 -2.70
CA ASN A 63 2.96 -6.81 -1.86
C ASN A 63 3.14 -8.09 -1.03
N ALA A 64 2.06 -8.58 -0.41
CA ALA A 64 2.07 -9.84 0.33
C ALA A 64 2.46 -11.05 -0.56
N ALA A 65 1.92 -11.13 -1.78
CA ALA A 65 2.23 -12.21 -2.71
C ALA A 65 3.71 -12.20 -3.15
N ILE A 66 4.30 -11.02 -3.32
CA ILE A 66 5.73 -10.87 -3.66
C ILE A 66 6.60 -11.31 -2.48
N ILE A 67 6.31 -10.84 -1.27
CA ILE A 67 7.03 -11.24 -0.04
C ILE A 67 6.98 -12.77 0.11
N ARG A 68 5.79 -13.37 -0.01
CA ARG A 68 5.61 -14.83 0.06
C ARG A 68 6.47 -15.56 -0.97
N ARG A 69 6.47 -15.11 -2.23
CA ARG A 69 7.29 -15.73 -3.30
C ARG A 69 8.79 -15.65 -2.99
N ARG A 70 9.27 -14.50 -2.49
CA ARG A 70 10.69 -14.35 -2.11
C ARG A 70 11.07 -15.25 -0.95
N LEU A 71 10.25 -15.31 0.11
CA LEU A 71 10.48 -16.21 1.25
C LEU A 71 10.56 -17.68 0.84
N LEU A 72 9.68 -18.13 -0.07
CA LEU A 72 9.70 -19.51 -0.57
C LEU A 72 10.92 -19.80 -1.45
N ARG A 73 11.36 -18.83 -2.26
CA ARG A 73 12.56 -18.97 -3.10
C ARG A 73 13.85 -19.03 -2.28
N HIS A 74 13.90 -18.32 -1.15
CA HIS A 74 15.05 -18.33 -0.24
C HIS A 74 15.17 -19.62 0.61
N ARG A 75 14.09 -20.43 0.68
CA ARG A 75 14.07 -21.72 1.38
C ARG A 75 14.47 -22.93 0.50
N ARG A 76 14.85 -22.72 -0.75
CA ARG A 76 15.42 -23.74 -1.65
C ARG A 76 16.87 -23.40 -1.95
#